data_AF-S2KM77-F1
#
_entry.id   AF-S2KM77-F1
#
_cell.length_a   1.000
_cell.length_b   1.000
_cell.length_c   1.000
_cell.angle_alpha   90.00
_cell.angle_beta   90.00
_cell.angle_gamma   90.00
#
_symmetry.space_group_name_H-M   'P 1'
#
loop_
_entity.id
_entity.type
_entity.pdbx_description
1 polymer ?
#
loop_
_entity_poly.entity_id
_entity_poly.type
_entity_poly.pdbx_seq_one_letter_code
_entity_poly.pdbx_strand_id
1 'polypeptide(L)'
;MRQRTWPNGQAIHVVVLPNRHPIHERFTKEVLGVYPHQLQLSWDRLVFSGTGQAPDQVSTPSDMLEHIATTPGAVGYIERGYLDERVQVLPVE
;
A
#
# COMPACT_ATOMS: atom_id res chain seq x y z
N MET A 1 3.34 1.92 -13.02
CA MET A 1 2.17 1.13 -12.57
C MET A 1 1.39 0.66 -13.78
N ARG A 2 1.09 -0.65 -13.88
CA ARG A 2 0.29 -1.22 -14.98
C ARG A 2 -1.21 -0.93 -14.81
N GLN A 3 -1.68 -0.77 -13.58
CA GLN A 3 -3.06 -0.43 -13.23
C GLN A 3 -3.06 0.75 -12.26
N ARG A 4 -3.88 1.76 -12.54
CA ARG A 4 -4.00 2.99 -11.74
C ARG A 4 -5.43 3.25 -11.25
N THR A 5 -6.37 2.47 -11.75
CA THR A 5 -7.78 2.55 -11.42
C THR A 5 -8.31 1.15 -11.14
N TRP A 6 -9.23 1.05 -10.20
CA TRP A 6 -10.05 -0.13 -9.98
C TRP A 6 -10.98 -0.38 -11.19
N PRO A 7 -11.54 -1.60 -11.34
CA PRO A 7 -12.48 -1.90 -12.42
C PRO A 7 -13.72 -1.00 -12.46
N ASN A 8 -14.09 -0.41 -11.32
CA ASN A 8 -15.19 0.56 -11.20
C ASN A 8 -14.80 2.00 -11.60
N GLY A 9 -13.57 2.23 -12.09
CA GLY A 9 -13.07 3.54 -12.51
C GLY A 9 -12.44 4.40 -11.40
N GLN A 10 -12.48 3.95 -10.15
CA GLN A 10 -11.93 4.68 -9.02
C GLN A 10 -10.40 4.66 -9.01
N ALA A 11 -9.76 5.79 -8.69
CA ALA A 11 -8.31 5.87 -8.59
C ALA A 11 -7.79 4.97 -7.44
N ILE A 12 -6.64 4.31 -7.68
CA ILE A 12 -5.98 3.49 -6.66
C ILE A 12 -5.05 4.39 -5.85
N HIS A 13 -5.28 4.46 -4.55
CA HIS A 13 -4.42 5.18 -3.60
C HIS A 13 -3.63 4.16 -2.78
N VAL A 14 -2.34 3.99 -3.08
CA VAL A 14 -1.53 3.00 -2.37
C VAL A 14 -1.04 3.60 -1.07
N VAL A 15 -1.23 2.89 0.05
CA VAL A 15 -0.80 3.33 1.38
C VAL A 15 0.27 2.37 1.91
N VAL A 16 1.35 2.90 2.47
CA VAL A 16 2.48 2.12 3.01
C VAL A 16 2.91 2.62 4.39
N LEU A 17 3.48 1.72 5.19
CA LEU A 17 4.26 2.03 6.38
C LEU A 17 5.72 2.35 6.00
N PRO A 18 6.51 2.97 6.89
CA PRO A 18 7.90 3.35 6.60
C PRO A 18 8.78 2.11 6.34
N ASN A 19 9.86 2.29 5.56
CA ASN A 19 10.77 1.20 5.19
C ASN A 19 11.32 0.37 6.36
N ARG A 20 11.49 0.98 7.54
CA ARG A 20 12.01 0.34 8.76
C ARG A 20 10.91 -0.28 9.62
N HIS A 21 9.65 -0.19 9.22
CA HIS A 21 8.55 -0.75 9.98
C HIS A 21 8.50 -2.27 9.79
N PRO A 22 8.47 -3.07 10.87
CA PRO A 22 8.53 -4.54 10.78
C PRO A 22 7.44 -5.14 9.88
N ILE A 23 6.21 -4.62 9.94
CA ILE A 23 5.11 -5.06 9.07
C ILE A 23 5.40 -4.77 7.59
N HIS A 24 5.95 -3.60 7.25
CA HIS A 24 6.31 -3.28 5.86
C HIS A 24 7.45 -4.18 5.36
N GLU A 25 8.46 -4.37 6.19
CA GLU A 25 9.59 -5.23 5.88
C GLU A 25 9.13 -6.67 5.61
N ARG A 26 8.26 -7.21 6.47
CA ARG A 26 7.72 -8.56 6.29
C ARG A 26 6.84 -8.65 5.05
N PHE A 27 5.91 -7.72 4.85
CA PHE A 27 5.02 -7.72 3.70
C PHE A 27 5.79 -7.64 2.37
N THR A 28 6.73 -6.71 2.25
CA THR A 28 7.52 -6.55 1.03
C THR A 28 8.36 -7.79 0.72
N LYS A 29 9.01 -8.38 1.73
CA LYS A 29 9.86 -9.56 1.52
C LYS A 29 9.07 -10.83 1.28
N GLU A 30 8.07 -11.11 2.10
CA GLU A 30 7.37 -12.40 2.10
C GLU A 30 6.23 -12.44 1.09
N VAL A 31 5.56 -11.32 0.82
CA VAL A 31 4.41 -11.26 -0.10
C VAL A 31 4.82 -10.72 -1.46
N LEU A 32 5.61 -9.64 -1.51
CA LEU A 32 6.01 -9.03 -2.78
C LEU A 32 7.34 -9.56 -3.33
N GLY A 33 8.09 -10.33 -2.54
CA GLY A 33 9.38 -10.90 -2.95
C GLY A 33 10.49 -9.86 -3.19
N VAL A 34 10.37 -8.66 -2.61
CA VAL A 34 11.32 -7.55 -2.78
C VAL A 34 11.70 -6.93 -1.44
N TYR A 35 12.87 -6.29 -1.37
CA TYR A 35 13.24 -5.51 -0.19
C TYR A 35 12.54 -4.14 -0.17
N PRO A 36 12.25 -3.55 1.00
CA PRO A 36 11.60 -2.23 1.12
C PRO A 36 12.22 -1.14 0.24
N HIS A 37 13.55 -1.06 0.24
CA HIS A 37 14.28 -0.07 -0.57
C HIS A 37 14.10 -0.29 -2.09
N GLN A 38 13.93 -1.54 -2.55
CA GLN A 38 13.70 -1.83 -3.95
C GLN A 38 12.27 -1.43 -4.37
N LEU A 39 11.29 -1.62 -3.49
CA LEU A 39 9.94 -1.13 -3.70
C LEU A 39 9.92 0.40 -3.76
N GLN A 40 10.58 1.08 -2.83
CA GLN A 40 10.72 2.54 -2.85
C GLN A 40 11.37 3.03 -4.15
N LEU A 41 12.49 2.44 -4.57
CA LEU A 41 13.16 2.80 -5.83
C LEU A 41 12.26 2.59 -7.06
N SER A 42 11.40 1.58 -7.03
CA SER A 42 10.43 1.35 -8.11
C SER A 42 9.40 2.47 -8.17
N TRP A 43 8.93 2.95 -7.02
CA TRP A 43 8.06 4.14 -6.94
C TRP A 43 8.77 5.41 -7.39
N ASP A 44 9.99 5.65 -6.90
CA ASP A 44 10.76 6.84 -7.24
C ASP A 44 10.96 6.98 -8.76
N ARG A 45 11.23 5.87 -9.46
CA ARG A 45 11.33 5.85 -10.93
C ARG A 45 10.03 6.22 -11.62
N LEU A 46 8.89 5.75 -11.11
CA LEU A 46 7.58 6.06 -11.67
C LEU A 46 7.22 7.54 -11.47
N VAL A 47 7.52 8.08 -10.29
CA VAL A 47 7.30 9.50 -9.96
C VAL A 47 8.20 10.39 -10.80
N PHE A 48 9.50 10.08 -10.87
CA PHE A 48 10.48 10.87 -11.62
C PHE A 48 10.18 10.92 -13.13
N SER A 49 9.66 9.82 -13.68
CA SER A 49 9.23 9.77 -15.09
C SER A 49 7.86 10.42 -15.35
N GLY A 50 7.14 10.87 -14.32
CA GLY A 50 5.77 11.38 -14.43
C GLY A 50 4.73 10.30 -14.76
N THR A 51 5.08 9.02 -14.61
CA THR A 51 4.24 7.87 -14.98
C THR A 51 3.64 7.14 -13.78
N GLY A 52 3.67 7.75 -12.59
CA GLY A 52 2.99 7.22 -11.41
C GLY A 52 2.93 8.23 -10.28
N GLN A 53 2.07 7.91 -9.31
CA GLN A 53 2.00 8.60 -8.04
C GLN A 53 2.71 7.77 -6.97
N ALA A 54 3.38 8.45 -6.05
CA ALA A 54 3.97 7.80 -4.89
C ALA A 54 2.86 7.24 -3.99
N PRO A 55 3.14 6.18 -3.21
CA PRO A 55 2.23 5.77 -2.17
C PRO A 55 2.18 6.80 -1.03
N ASP A 56 1.03 6.91 -0.39
CA ASP A 56 0.86 7.66 0.85
C ASP A 56 1.54 6.90 2.00
N GLN A 57 2.32 7.59 2.81
CA GLN A 57 3.03 6.98 3.94
C GLN A 57 2.35 7.32 5.27
N VAL A 58 1.99 6.30 6.04
CA VAL A 58 1.44 6.42 7.39
C VAL A 58 2.42 5.88 8.44
N SER A 59 2.27 6.25 9.71
CA SER A 59 3.26 5.90 10.74
C SER A 59 2.94 4.59 11.48
N THR A 60 1.65 4.28 11.67
CA THR A 60 1.22 3.12 12.48
C THR A 60 0.20 2.23 11.77
N PRO A 61 0.01 0.98 12.23
CA PRO A 61 -1.03 0.10 11.68
C PRO A 61 -2.45 0.65 11.88
N SER A 62 -2.68 1.39 12.96
CA SER A 62 -3.96 2.06 13.21
C SER A 62 -4.20 3.18 12.20
N ASP A 63 -3.17 3.99 11.88
CA ASP A 63 -3.27 5.02 10.83
C ASP A 63 -3.50 4.41 9.45
N MET A 64 -2.88 3.25 9.17
CA MET A 64 -3.11 2.49 7.93
C MET A 64 -4.57 2.08 7.80
N LEU A 65 -5.15 1.49 8.85
CA LEU A 65 -6.56 1.10 8.86
C LEU A 65 -7.47 2.31 8.66
N GLU A 66 -7.25 3.38 9.43
CA GLU A 66 -8.06 4.59 9.36
C GLU A 66 -7.99 5.21 7.96
N HIS A 67 -6.80 5.30 7.38
CA HIS A 67 -6.61 5.85 6.04
C HIS A 67 -7.31 5.00 4.98
N ILE A 68 -7.22 3.67 5.04
CA ILE A 68 -7.90 2.79 4.09
C ILE A 68 -9.42 2.89 4.24
N ALA A 69 -9.93 2.95 5.47
CA ALA A 69 -11.36 3.04 5.74
C ALA A 69 -11.98 4.37 5.29
N THR A 70 -11.20 5.47 5.31
CA THR A 70 -11.70 6.83 5.05
C THR A 70 -11.36 7.35 3.66
N THR A 71 -10.40 6.73 2.94
CA THR A 71 -9.99 7.14 1.60
C THR A 71 -10.56 6.17 0.55
N PRO A 72 -11.57 6.59 -0.23
CA PRO A 72 -12.16 5.73 -1.24
C PRO A 72 -11.12 5.31 -2.29
N GLY A 73 -10.98 4.00 -2.52
CA GLY A 73 -10.04 3.45 -3.50
C GLY A 73 -8.63 3.24 -2.94
N ALA A 74 -8.42 3.51 -1.66
CA ALA A 74 -7.18 3.21 -0.98
C ALA A 74 -6.95 1.71 -0.82
N VAL A 75 -5.68 1.32 -0.88
CA VAL A 75 -5.22 -0.05 -0.66
C VAL A 75 -3.91 -0.04 0.09
N GLY A 76 -3.80 -0.93 1.05
CA GLY A 76 -2.58 -1.20 1.77
C GLY A 76 -2.63 -2.60 2.34
N TYR A 77 -1.87 -2.82 3.40
CA TYR A 77 -1.76 -4.12 4.06
C TYR A 77 -1.84 -3.91 5.57
N ILE A 78 -2.58 -4.81 6.22
CA ILE A 78 -2.89 -4.74 7.64
C ILE A 78 -2.68 -6.15 8.21
N GLU A 79 -2.07 -6.24 9.39
CA GLU A 79 -2.03 -7.50 10.14
C GLU A 79 -3.44 -7.89 10.61
N ARG A 80 -3.78 -9.19 10.61
CA ARG A 80 -5.13 -9.66 10.97
C ARG A 80 -5.64 -9.15 12.32
N GLY A 81 -4.76 -8.88 13.28
CA GLY A 81 -5.13 -8.35 14.61
C GLY A 81 -5.67 -6.91 14.59
N TYR A 82 -5.50 -6.16 13.51
CA TYR A 82 -5.99 -4.79 13.34
C TYR A 82 -7.17 -4.71 12.36
N LEU A 83 -7.69 -5.83 11.86
CA LEU A 83 -8.84 -5.81 10.95
C LEU A 83 -10.12 -5.43 11.68
N ASP A 84 -10.94 -4.62 11.02
CA ASP A 84 -12.32 -4.34 11.42
C ASP A 84 -13.25 -4.39 10.19
N GLU A 85 -14.55 -4.17 10.41
CA GLU A 85 -15.59 -4.29 9.39
C GLU A 85 -15.60 -3.16 8.35
N ARG A 86 -14.76 -2.12 8.52
CA ARG A 86 -14.73 -0.96 7.62
C ARG A 86 -13.91 -1.20 6.37
N VAL A 87 -13.12 -2.28 6.34
CA VAL A 87 -12.21 -2.60 5.24
C VAL A 87 -12.54 -3.95 4.62
N GLN A 88 -12.32 -4.06 3.31
CA GLN A 88 -12.46 -5.32 2.59
C GLN A 88 -11.09 -5.96 2.38
N VAL A 89 -10.97 -7.25 2.72
CA VAL A 89 -9.74 -8.02 2.48
C VAL A 89 -9.70 -8.50 1.04
N LEU A 90 -8.60 -8.22 0.34
CA LEU A 90 -8.31 -8.74 -0.98
C LEU A 90 -7.41 -9.98 -0.87
N PRO A 91 -7.76 -11.12 -1.50
CA PRO A 91 -6.86 -12.26 -1.57
C PRO A 91 -5.65 -11.92 -2.46
N VAL A 92 -4.48 -12.40 -2.05
CA VAL A 92 -3.26 -12.37 -2.87
C VAL A 92 -3.05 -13.79 -3.39
N GLU A 93 -3.08 -13.96 -4.71
CA GLU A 93 -2.81 -15.23 -5.41
C GLU A 93 -1.32 -15.35 -5.80
#